data_AF-A0A3L7NU55-F1
#
_entry.id   AF-A0A3L7NU55-F1
#
_cell.length_a   1.000
_cell.length_b   1.000
_cell.length_c   1.000
_cell.angle_alpha   90.00
_cell.angle_beta   90.00
_cell.angle_gamma   90.00
#
_symmetry.space_group_name_H-M   'P 1'
#
loop_
_entity.id
_entity.type
_entity.pdbx_description
1 polymer ?
#
loop_
_entity_poly.entity_id
_entity_poly.type
_entity_poly.pdbx_seq_one_letter_code
_entity_poly.pdbx_strand_id
1 'polypeptide(L)'
;MSFVLDNNICSAHFRRPGGLAHRFIQYVGRLFVPSVVVAELYAGAYHVPTPTTLPAKIADLLMDVAVLDFDVACAERFEEVRGEKKRFHWDATVPCSEAIRSRQEMEVEVQKIIAGGMITRAKFMTLPLLVPALGQGLTASMRAEARQNCAIAAIAAQLYRLQHGTLPLSLADLTEFLPGDESQKPSWLADPFDGQPLRFKSEETRLLIYSIGQNLVDDGGQIESEKPTDRDLGYAVEERQGDSG
;
A
#
# COMPACT_ATOMS: atom_id res chain seq x y z
N MET A 1 18.66 -18.64 -11.30
CA MET A 1 18.05 -17.34 -11.01
C MET A 1 16.83 -17.58 -10.14
N SER A 2 16.70 -16.82 -9.05
CA SER A 2 15.63 -16.95 -8.06
C SER A 2 14.70 -15.75 -8.16
N PHE A 3 13.42 -15.91 -7.79
CA PHE A 3 12.42 -14.86 -7.91
C PHE A 3 11.71 -14.63 -6.58
N VAL A 4 11.58 -13.37 -6.20
CA VAL A 4 10.84 -12.95 -5.00
C VAL A 4 9.45 -12.47 -5.42
N LEU A 5 8.42 -13.04 -4.80
CA LEU A 5 7.02 -12.71 -5.05
C LEU A 5 6.59 -11.54 -4.15
N ASP A 6 5.96 -10.53 -4.74
CA ASP A 6 5.34 -9.44 -4.01
C ASP A 6 3.85 -9.71 -3.72
N ASN A 7 3.26 -8.90 -2.84
CA ASN A 7 1.85 -9.01 -2.47
C ASN A 7 0.90 -8.89 -3.69
N ASN A 8 1.18 -8.00 -4.65
CA ASN A 8 0.33 -7.85 -5.82
C ASN A 8 0.35 -9.11 -6.71
N ILE A 9 1.53 -9.75 -6.88
CA ILE A 9 1.65 -11.01 -7.62
C ILE A 9 0.85 -12.10 -6.92
N CYS A 10 0.99 -12.24 -5.60
CA CYS A 10 0.26 -13.24 -4.81
C CYS A 10 -1.26 -13.00 -4.85
N SER A 11 -1.69 -11.76 -4.65
CA SER A 11 -3.09 -11.34 -4.71
C SER A 11 -3.70 -11.57 -6.11
N ALA A 12 -2.95 -11.26 -7.18
CA ALA A 12 -3.38 -11.51 -8.55
C ALA A 12 -3.51 -13.02 -8.82
N HIS A 13 -2.57 -13.83 -8.34
CA HIS A 13 -2.63 -15.28 -8.45
C HIS A 13 -3.88 -15.85 -7.74
N PHE A 14 -4.22 -15.38 -6.54
CA PHE A 14 -5.41 -15.83 -5.81
C PHE A 14 -6.74 -15.46 -6.48
N ARG A 15 -6.79 -14.31 -7.17
CA ARG A 15 -7.96 -13.86 -7.93
C ARG A 15 -8.10 -14.59 -9.27
N ARG A 16 -7.00 -14.89 -9.95
CA ARG A 16 -6.98 -15.53 -11.28
C ARG A 16 -5.87 -16.59 -11.38
N PRO A 17 -6.05 -17.77 -10.75
CA PRO A 17 -5.00 -18.77 -10.64
C PRO A 17 -4.50 -19.25 -12.01
N GLY A 18 -5.39 -19.45 -12.98
CA GLY A 18 -5.05 -19.93 -14.32
C GLY A 18 -4.13 -19.00 -15.13
N GLY A 19 -4.12 -17.70 -14.87
CA GLY A 19 -3.34 -16.73 -15.66
C GLY A 19 -1.83 -16.78 -15.38
N LEU A 20 -1.44 -17.20 -14.17
CA LEU A 20 -0.04 -17.25 -13.72
C LEU A 20 0.41 -18.65 -13.32
N ALA A 21 -0.49 -19.64 -13.21
CA ALA A 21 -0.16 -21.00 -12.76
C ALA A 21 1.03 -21.63 -13.51
N HIS A 22 1.10 -21.50 -14.84
CA HIS A 22 2.23 -22.02 -15.62
C HIS A 22 3.58 -21.43 -15.16
N ARG A 23 3.62 -20.14 -14.79
CA ARG A 23 4.86 -19.52 -14.29
C ARG A 23 5.23 -20.03 -12.91
N PHE A 24 4.24 -20.29 -12.05
CA PHE A 24 4.48 -20.90 -10.75
C PHE A 24 5.10 -22.28 -10.91
N ILE A 25 4.55 -23.12 -11.81
CA ILE A 25 5.08 -24.45 -12.16
C ILE A 25 6.48 -24.36 -12.77
N GLN A 26 6.70 -23.43 -13.71
CA GLN A 26 7.98 -23.29 -14.41
C GLN A 26 9.14 -22.97 -13.47
N TYR A 27 8.87 -22.24 -12.38
CA TYR A 27 9.88 -21.76 -11.45
C TYR A 27 9.81 -22.42 -10.07
N VAL A 28 9.12 -23.57 -9.93
CA VAL A 28 9.07 -24.36 -8.68
C VAL A 28 10.46 -24.54 -8.08
N GLY A 29 10.55 -24.38 -6.76
CA GLY A 29 11.82 -24.46 -6.01
C GLY A 29 12.75 -23.25 -6.20
N ARG A 30 12.33 -22.24 -6.96
CA ARG A 30 13.06 -20.97 -7.16
C ARG A 30 12.21 -19.74 -6.87
N LEU A 31 11.01 -19.95 -6.35
CA LEU A 31 10.08 -18.90 -5.93
C LEU A 31 10.19 -18.73 -4.42
N PHE A 32 10.28 -17.47 -4.02
CA PHE A 32 10.42 -17.06 -2.64
C PHE A 32 9.38 -16.01 -2.31
N VAL A 33 8.86 -16.01 -1.09
CA VAL A 33 7.96 -14.98 -0.59
C VAL A 33 8.50 -14.43 0.75
N PRO A 34 8.65 -13.11 0.91
CA PRO A 34 9.08 -12.54 2.19
C PRO A 34 8.04 -12.79 3.29
N SER A 35 8.48 -13.02 4.53
CA SER A 35 7.58 -13.23 5.68
C SER A 35 6.65 -12.03 5.90
N VAL A 36 7.11 -10.80 5.61
CA VAL A 36 6.30 -9.58 5.63
C VAL A 36 5.13 -9.65 4.62
N VAL A 37 5.37 -10.19 3.42
CA VAL A 37 4.31 -10.37 2.41
C VAL A 37 3.32 -11.43 2.88
N VAL A 38 3.78 -12.53 3.49
CA VAL A 38 2.90 -13.55 4.07
C VAL A 38 2.00 -12.95 5.15
N ALA A 39 2.55 -12.10 6.02
CA ALA A 39 1.77 -11.37 7.03
C ALA A 39 0.68 -10.48 6.40
N GLU A 40 1.01 -9.74 5.33
CA GLU A 40 0.03 -8.93 4.60
C GLU A 40 -1.08 -9.78 3.95
N LEU A 41 -0.74 -10.95 3.40
CA LEU A 41 -1.73 -11.86 2.81
C LEU A 41 -2.70 -12.40 3.87
N TYR A 42 -2.20 -12.77 5.05
CA TYR A 42 -3.05 -13.19 6.18
C TYR A 42 -3.90 -12.04 6.70
N ALA A 43 -3.34 -10.83 6.87
CA ALA A 43 -4.12 -9.65 7.22
C ALA A 43 -5.28 -9.44 6.23
N GLY A 44 -4.99 -9.51 4.93
CA GLY A 44 -6.01 -9.46 3.89
C GLY A 44 -7.05 -10.59 3.97
N ALA A 45 -6.67 -11.79 4.41
CA ALA A 45 -7.58 -12.92 4.57
C ALA A 45 -8.56 -12.76 5.73
N TYR A 46 -8.09 -12.25 6.87
CA TYR A 46 -8.92 -11.99 8.04
C TYR A 46 -9.77 -10.73 7.91
N HIS A 47 -9.45 -9.85 6.96
CA HIS A 47 -10.25 -8.68 6.60
C HIS A 47 -11.41 -8.96 5.61
N VAL A 48 -11.64 -10.21 5.18
CA VAL A 48 -12.75 -10.54 4.25
C VAL A 48 -13.89 -11.21 5.03
N PRO A 49 -15.17 -10.84 4.79
CA PRO A 49 -16.32 -11.35 5.55
C PRO A 49 -16.53 -12.88 5.50
N THR A 50 -15.87 -13.58 4.57
CA THR A 50 -15.83 -15.06 4.52
C THR A 50 -14.38 -15.54 4.55
N PRO A 51 -13.74 -15.56 5.73
CA PRO A 51 -12.31 -15.81 5.88
C PRO A 51 -11.92 -17.27 5.64
N THR A 52 -12.84 -18.18 5.33
CA THR A 52 -12.56 -19.63 5.27
C THR A 52 -11.83 -20.10 4.01
N THR A 53 -11.82 -19.31 2.93
CA THR A 53 -11.25 -19.75 1.64
C THR A 53 -9.84 -19.21 1.37
N LEU A 54 -9.51 -18.01 1.87
CA LEU A 54 -8.23 -17.37 1.56
C LEU A 54 -7.04 -17.93 2.36
N PRO A 55 -7.16 -18.26 3.66
CA PRO A 55 -6.11 -18.94 4.42
C PRO A 55 -5.73 -20.30 3.83
N ALA A 56 -6.70 -21.05 3.29
CA ALA A 56 -6.42 -22.30 2.58
C ALA A 56 -5.59 -22.07 1.31
N LYS A 57 -5.95 -21.06 0.50
CA LYS A 57 -5.15 -20.67 -0.68
C LYS A 57 -3.75 -20.18 -0.32
N ILE A 58 -3.60 -19.49 0.82
CA ILE A 58 -2.28 -19.08 1.33
C ILE A 58 -1.49 -20.32 1.74
N ALA A 59 -2.09 -21.27 2.46
CA ALA A 59 -1.44 -22.53 2.83
C ALA A 59 -0.98 -23.32 1.59
N ASP A 60 -1.83 -23.43 0.55
CA ASP A 60 -1.48 -24.07 -0.72
C ASP A 60 -0.28 -23.38 -1.38
N LEU A 61 -0.29 -22.04 -1.46
CA LEU A 61 0.84 -21.27 -2.00
C LEU A 61 2.13 -21.57 -1.25
N LEU A 62 2.09 -21.61 0.09
CA LEU A 62 3.24 -21.84 0.95
C LEU A 62 3.81 -23.27 0.84
N MET A 63 3.10 -24.21 0.23
CA MET A 63 3.67 -25.53 -0.12
C MET A 63 4.61 -25.44 -1.32
N ASP A 64 4.38 -24.49 -2.23
CA ASP A 64 5.09 -24.38 -3.50
C ASP A 64 6.21 -23.31 -3.51
N VAL A 65 6.21 -22.40 -2.52
CA VAL A 65 7.17 -21.28 -2.43
C VAL A 65 7.89 -21.29 -1.09
N ALA A 66 9.19 -20.94 -1.10
CA ALA A 66 9.97 -20.83 0.13
C ALA A 66 9.74 -19.47 0.80
N VAL A 67 9.57 -19.46 2.13
CA VAL A 67 9.46 -18.21 2.89
C VAL A 67 10.85 -17.69 3.23
N LEU A 68 11.07 -16.39 3.02
CA LEU A 68 12.27 -15.69 3.45
C LEU A 68 11.95 -14.84 4.67
N ASP A 69 12.63 -15.11 5.79
CA ASP A 69 12.47 -14.32 6.99
C ASP A 69 13.05 -12.92 6.82
N PHE A 70 12.34 -11.91 7.33
CA PHE A 70 12.85 -10.55 7.44
C PHE A 70 13.75 -10.45 8.68
N ASP A 71 15.05 -10.63 8.47
CA ASP A 71 16.07 -10.62 9.52
C ASP A 71 16.79 -9.26 9.65
N VAL A 72 17.80 -9.19 10.51
CA VAL A 72 18.58 -7.97 10.76
C VAL A 72 19.33 -7.52 9.50
N ALA A 73 19.84 -8.44 8.69
CA ALA A 73 20.55 -8.09 7.45
C ALA A 73 19.57 -7.49 6.42
N CYS A 74 18.34 -7.99 6.35
CA CYS A 74 17.27 -7.36 5.58
C CYS A 74 16.95 -5.96 6.10
N ALA A 75 16.88 -5.76 7.42
CA ALA A 75 16.63 -4.46 8.03
C ALA A 75 17.72 -3.43 7.68
N GLU A 76 19.01 -3.80 7.78
CA GLU A 76 20.13 -2.93 7.40
C GLU A 76 20.04 -2.49 5.93
N ARG A 77 19.75 -3.42 5.01
CA ARG A 77 19.58 -3.08 3.58
C ARG A 77 18.34 -2.28 3.30
N PHE A 78 17.25 -2.54 4.02
CA PHE A 78 16.05 -1.74 3.92
C PHE A 78 16.31 -0.29 4.36
N GLU A 79 17.07 -0.08 5.42
CA GLU A 79 17.49 1.25 5.87
C GLU A 79 18.47 1.92 4.90
N GLU A 80 19.42 1.20 4.32
CA GLU A 80 20.32 1.70 3.26
C GLU A 80 19.51 2.25 2.08
N VAL A 81 18.60 1.45 1.52
CA VAL A 81 17.74 1.85 0.40
C VAL A 81 16.81 3.02 0.78
N ARG A 82 16.27 3.00 2.00
CA ARG A 82 15.42 4.10 2.49
C ARG A 82 16.23 5.38 2.71
N GLY A 83 17.47 5.26 3.21
CA GLY A 83 18.41 6.35 3.40
C GLY A 83 18.88 6.96 2.08
N GLU A 84 19.12 6.12 1.07
CA GLU A 84 19.40 6.56 -0.29
C GLU A 84 18.22 7.32 -0.90
N LYS A 85 16.98 6.82 -0.72
CA LYS A 85 15.78 7.59 -1.10
C LYS A 85 15.65 8.91 -0.35
N LYS A 86 16.07 8.99 0.92
CA LYS A 86 16.10 10.25 1.67
C LYS A 86 17.18 11.21 1.14
N ARG A 87 18.31 10.69 0.67
CA ARG A 87 19.41 11.47 0.09
C ARG A 87 19.10 11.93 -1.34
N PHE A 88 18.41 11.08 -2.10
CA PHE A 88 17.66 11.40 -3.31
C PHE A 88 16.24 11.82 -2.95
N HIS A 89 16.09 12.77 -2.02
CA HIS A 89 14.92 13.64 -2.07
C HIS A 89 15.01 14.34 -3.43
N TRP A 90 14.48 13.68 -4.46
CA TRP A 90 14.07 14.35 -5.67
C TRP A 90 13.22 15.49 -5.16
N ASP A 91 13.72 16.72 -5.32
CA ASP A 91 12.93 17.94 -5.34
C ASP A 91 11.85 17.72 -6.41
N ALA A 92 10.87 16.87 -6.13
CA ALA A 92 9.56 16.99 -6.69
C ALA A 92 9.09 18.29 -6.06
N THR A 93 9.40 19.39 -6.74
CA THR A 93 8.86 20.73 -6.50
C THR A 93 7.33 20.74 -6.55
N VAL A 94 6.71 19.58 -6.79
CA VAL A 94 5.30 19.30 -6.94
C VAL A 94 4.97 18.16 -5.96
N PRO A 95 4.29 18.44 -4.84
CA PRO A 95 3.71 17.42 -3.98
C PRO A 95 2.94 16.38 -4.82
N CYS A 96 2.98 15.10 -4.43
CA CYS A 96 2.31 14.03 -5.19
C CYS A 96 0.82 14.33 -5.45
N SER A 97 0.14 14.99 -4.51
CA SER A 97 -1.24 15.46 -4.65
C SER A 97 -1.45 16.45 -5.82
N GLU A 98 -0.48 17.33 -6.06
CA GLU A 98 -0.48 18.26 -7.19
C GLU A 98 -0.20 17.53 -8.51
N ALA A 99 0.66 16.49 -8.49
CA ALA A 99 0.86 15.62 -9.66
C ALA A 99 -0.42 14.84 -10.04
N ILE A 100 -1.27 14.47 -9.07
CA ILE A 100 -2.59 13.84 -9.35
C ILE A 100 -3.53 14.84 -10.03
N ARG A 101 -3.55 16.09 -9.57
CA ARG A 101 -4.38 17.15 -10.18
C ARG A 101 -3.94 17.41 -11.63
N SER A 102 -2.63 17.59 -11.85
CA SER A 102 -2.09 17.73 -13.21
C SER A 102 -2.37 16.52 -14.09
N ARG A 103 -2.42 15.31 -13.51
CA ARG A 103 -2.83 14.11 -14.23
C ARG A 103 -4.30 14.13 -14.62
N GLN A 104 -5.22 14.46 -13.71
CA GLN A 104 -6.65 14.56 -14.05
C GLN A 104 -6.87 15.57 -15.18
N GLU A 105 -6.16 16.70 -15.14
CA GLU A 105 -6.17 17.71 -16.21
C GLU A 105 -5.64 17.14 -17.54
N MET A 106 -4.51 16.42 -17.52
CA MET A 106 -3.96 15.77 -18.71
C MET A 106 -4.88 14.69 -19.28
N GLU A 107 -5.50 13.85 -18.44
CA GLU A 107 -6.43 12.80 -18.89
C GLU A 107 -7.67 13.41 -19.54
N VAL A 108 -8.22 14.50 -18.98
CA VAL A 108 -9.33 15.26 -19.59
C VAL A 108 -8.92 15.84 -20.95
N GLU A 109 -7.71 16.40 -21.06
CA GLU A 109 -7.23 17.00 -22.31
C GLU A 109 -6.96 15.95 -23.39
N VAL A 110 -6.38 14.81 -23.01
CA VAL A 110 -6.20 13.64 -23.89
C VAL A 110 -7.56 13.10 -24.35
N GLN A 111 -8.57 13.08 -23.47
CA GLN A 111 -9.91 12.65 -23.84
C GLN A 111 -10.56 13.60 -24.87
N LYS A 112 -10.33 14.92 -24.77
CA LYS A 112 -10.74 15.89 -25.80
C LYS A 112 -10.04 15.64 -27.14
N ILE A 113 -8.74 15.30 -27.11
CA ILE A 113 -7.96 14.96 -28.31
C ILE A 113 -8.53 13.70 -28.99
N ILE A 114 -8.88 12.68 -28.20
CA ILE A 114 -9.51 11.44 -28.69
C ILE A 114 -10.90 11.72 -29.29
N ALA A 115 -11.68 12.61 -28.67
CA ALA A 115 -13.01 13.01 -29.14
C ALA A 115 -12.99 14.02 -30.32
N GLY A 116 -11.81 14.55 -30.67
CA GLY A 116 -11.64 15.56 -31.71
C GLY A 116 -11.78 15.03 -33.15
N GLY A 117 -11.68 15.95 -34.11
CA GLY A 117 -11.73 15.64 -35.53
C GLY A 117 -10.59 14.73 -36.01
N MET A 118 -10.78 14.09 -37.16
CA MET A 118 -9.87 13.08 -37.73
C MET A 118 -8.40 13.56 -37.83
N ILE A 119 -8.18 14.84 -38.15
CA ILE A 119 -6.85 15.46 -38.25
C ILE A 119 -6.16 15.59 -36.88
N THR A 120 -6.90 15.95 -35.83
CA THR A 120 -6.37 16.08 -34.46
C THR A 120 -5.96 14.72 -33.90
N ARG A 121 -6.78 13.68 -34.15
CA ARG A 121 -6.48 12.30 -33.72
C ARG A 121 -5.23 11.74 -34.42
N ALA A 122 -5.05 12.04 -35.71
CA ALA A 122 -3.85 11.65 -36.45
C ALA A 122 -2.58 12.35 -35.93
N LYS A 123 -2.66 13.65 -35.61
CA LYS A 123 -1.52 14.42 -35.08
C LYS A 123 -1.02 13.94 -33.72
N PHE A 124 -1.92 13.48 -32.86
CA PHE A 124 -1.60 13.08 -31.48
C PHE A 124 -1.73 11.58 -31.26
N MET A 125 -1.67 10.74 -32.29
CA MET A 125 -1.99 9.31 -32.19
C MET A 125 -1.22 8.51 -31.13
N THR A 126 0.02 8.91 -30.81
CA THR A 126 0.90 8.22 -29.84
C THR A 126 0.69 8.68 -28.40
N LEU A 127 0.22 9.92 -28.19
CA LEU A 127 0.10 10.52 -26.87
C LEU A 127 -0.94 9.81 -25.98
N PRO A 128 -2.15 9.46 -26.47
CA PRO A 128 -3.14 8.67 -25.74
C PRO A 128 -2.68 7.27 -25.35
N LEU A 129 -1.67 6.69 -26.02
CA LEU A 129 -1.16 5.36 -25.70
C LEU A 129 -0.20 5.38 -24.50
N LEU A 130 0.51 6.49 -24.29
CA LEU A 130 1.50 6.64 -23.22
C LEU A 130 0.88 7.08 -21.89
N VAL A 131 -0.09 7.98 -21.94
CA VAL A 131 -0.67 8.64 -20.76
C VAL A 131 -1.27 7.66 -19.72
N PRO A 132 -2.05 6.64 -20.11
CA PRO A 132 -2.62 5.70 -19.14
C PRO A 132 -1.56 4.89 -18.37
N ALA A 133 -0.46 4.52 -19.03
CA ALA A 133 0.60 3.73 -18.41
C ALA A 133 1.41 4.56 -17.38
N LEU A 134 1.75 5.79 -17.73
CA LEU A 134 2.40 6.74 -16.81
C LEU A 134 1.52 7.00 -15.58
N GLY A 135 0.23 7.19 -15.80
CA GLY A 135 -0.74 7.35 -14.73
C GLY A 135 -0.78 6.15 -13.77
N GLN A 136 -0.91 4.94 -14.30
CA GLN A 136 -0.96 3.73 -13.46
C GLN A 136 0.31 3.54 -12.60
N GLY A 137 1.49 3.88 -13.15
CA GLY A 137 2.75 3.83 -12.41
C GLY A 137 2.80 4.79 -11.23
N LEU A 138 2.40 6.06 -11.42
CA LEU A 138 2.34 7.06 -10.36
C LEU A 138 1.39 6.64 -9.24
N THR A 139 0.18 6.19 -9.60
CA THR A 139 -0.78 5.67 -8.62
C THR A 139 -0.23 4.45 -7.87
N ALA A 140 0.45 3.52 -8.56
CA ALA A 140 1.06 2.38 -7.89
C ALA A 140 2.11 2.80 -6.85
N SER A 141 2.93 3.81 -7.18
CA SER A 141 3.90 4.39 -6.25
C SER A 141 3.22 5.03 -5.03
N MET A 142 2.21 5.88 -5.24
CA MET A 142 1.47 6.53 -4.15
C MET A 142 0.78 5.51 -3.24
N ARG A 143 0.18 4.46 -3.81
CA ARG A 143 -0.42 3.38 -3.02
C ARG A 143 0.62 2.64 -2.18
N ALA A 144 1.81 2.42 -2.72
CA ALA A 144 2.90 1.80 -1.97
C ALA A 144 3.37 2.69 -0.82
N GLU A 145 3.51 3.99 -1.05
CA GLU A 145 3.88 4.98 -0.04
C GLU A 145 2.80 5.12 1.05
N ALA A 146 1.52 5.22 0.67
CA ALA A 146 0.40 5.28 1.60
C ALA A 146 0.38 4.04 2.52
N ARG A 147 0.53 2.85 1.94
CA ARG A 147 0.61 1.60 2.71
C ARG A 147 1.80 1.57 3.65
N GLN A 148 2.97 2.02 3.19
CA GLN A 148 4.16 2.09 4.02
C GLN A 148 3.93 3.03 5.22
N ASN A 149 3.41 4.23 4.98
CA ASN A 149 3.15 5.22 6.03
C ASN A 149 2.10 4.71 7.03
N CYS A 150 1.01 4.10 6.54
CA CYS A 150 0.00 3.49 7.40
C CYS A 150 0.55 2.32 8.23
N ALA A 151 1.43 1.49 7.65
CA ALA A 151 2.02 0.36 8.36
C ALA A 151 2.94 0.83 9.48
N ILE A 152 3.78 1.84 9.22
CA ILE A 152 4.66 2.41 10.23
C ILE A 152 3.84 3.04 11.37
N ALA A 153 2.77 3.76 11.03
CA ALA A 153 1.85 4.32 12.02
C ALA A 153 1.14 3.23 12.86
N ALA A 154 0.71 2.13 12.24
CA ALA A 154 0.08 1.01 12.93
C ALA A 154 1.04 0.29 13.88
N ILE A 155 2.29 0.09 13.45
CA ILE A 155 3.35 -0.48 14.32
C ILE A 155 3.60 0.46 15.50
N ALA A 156 3.75 1.76 15.25
CA ALA A 156 3.93 2.76 16.30
C ALA A 156 2.75 2.76 17.30
N ALA A 157 1.51 2.67 16.80
CA ALA A 157 0.32 2.57 17.65
C ALA A 157 0.29 1.30 18.49
N GLN A 158 0.73 0.19 17.92
CA GLN A 158 0.84 -1.08 18.64
C GLN A 158 1.95 -1.04 19.72
N LEU A 159 3.06 -0.35 19.47
CA LEU A 159 4.11 -0.10 20.47
C LEU A 159 3.61 0.82 21.60
N TYR A 160 2.92 1.90 21.25
CA TYR A 160 2.29 2.81 22.21
C TYR A 160 1.37 2.03 23.16
N ARG A 161 0.53 1.14 22.60
CA ARG A 161 -0.37 0.26 23.38
C ARG A 161 0.39 -0.67 24.31
N LEU A 162 1.50 -1.26 23.88
CA LEU A 162 2.28 -2.16 24.73
C LEU A 162 2.91 -1.42 25.92
N GLN A 163 3.25 -0.14 25.76
CA GLN A 163 3.88 0.65 26.82
C GLN A 163 2.87 1.32 27.75
N HIS A 164 1.73 1.79 27.23
CA HIS A 164 0.74 2.57 27.99
C HIS A 164 -0.54 1.79 28.34
N GLY A 165 -0.75 0.63 27.72
CA GLY A 165 -1.94 -0.20 27.92
C GLY A 165 -3.19 0.27 27.17
N THR A 166 -3.17 1.46 26.55
CA THR A 166 -4.29 2.04 25.80
C THR A 166 -3.90 2.34 24.35
N LEU A 167 -4.88 2.41 23.45
CA LEU A 167 -4.65 2.88 22.09
C LEU A 167 -4.39 4.40 22.06
N PRO A 168 -3.56 4.89 21.13
CA PRO A 168 -3.29 6.32 20.98
C PRO A 168 -4.51 7.05 20.40
N LEU A 169 -4.72 8.28 20.84
CA LEU A 169 -5.86 9.12 20.42
C LEU A 169 -5.50 10.01 19.23
N SER A 170 -4.21 10.23 18.98
CA SER A 170 -3.72 11.12 17.94
C SER A 170 -2.37 10.71 17.37
N LEU A 171 -2.03 11.27 16.19
CA LEU A 171 -0.68 11.17 15.61
C LEU A 171 0.41 11.69 16.54
N ALA A 172 0.10 12.70 17.36
CA ALA A 172 1.08 13.30 18.27
C ALA A 172 1.58 12.27 19.29
N ASP A 173 0.70 11.37 19.75
CA ASP A 173 1.03 10.31 20.70
C ASP A 173 2.00 9.28 20.12
N LEU A 174 2.07 9.17 18.78
CA LEU A 174 2.97 8.24 18.09
C LEU A 174 4.38 8.78 17.89
N THR A 175 4.61 10.09 18.09
CA THR A 175 5.86 10.77 17.71
C THR A 175 7.11 10.13 18.34
N GLU A 176 6.99 9.61 19.56
CA GLU A 176 8.06 8.91 20.27
C GLU A 176 8.43 7.58 19.58
N PHE A 177 7.44 6.84 19.08
CA PHE A 177 7.57 5.50 18.50
C PHE A 177 7.88 5.52 16.99
N LEU A 178 7.80 6.69 16.36
CA LEU A 178 8.05 6.84 14.93
C LEU A 178 9.57 6.91 14.62
N PRO A 179 10.04 6.16 13.60
CA PRO A 179 11.46 6.13 13.24
C PRO A 179 11.90 7.41 12.52
N GLY A 180 13.04 7.99 12.90
CA GLY A 180 13.66 9.15 12.25
C GLY A 180 13.83 10.37 13.17
N ASP A 181 14.27 11.49 12.59
CA ASP A 181 14.48 12.77 13.29
C ASP A 181 13.13 13.46 13.59
N GLU A 182 12.93 13.92 14.82
CA GLU A 182 11.70 14.58 15.31
C GLU A 182 11.26 15.74 14.44
N SER A 183 12.22 16.48 13.88
CA SER A 183 11.95 17.61 12.98
C SER A 183 11.22 17.21 11.69
N GLN A 184 11.32 15.94 11.29
CA GLN A 184 10.76 15.41 10.03
C GLN A 184 9.58 14.46 10.25
N LYS A 185 9.42 13.87 11.45
CA LYS A 185 8.42 12.83 11.77
C LYS A 185 6.97 13.15 11.35
N PRO A 186 6.44 14.38 11.49
CA PRO A 186 5.06 14.66 11.07
C PRO A 186 4.89 14.76 9.55
N SER A 187 5.94 15.19 8.84
CA SER A 187 5.84 15.57 7.43
C SER A 187 5.78 14.38 6.47
N TRP A 188 6.41 13.25 6.80
CA TRP A 188 6.38 12.07 5.94
C TRP A 188 5.31 11.04 6.33
N LEU A 189 4.59 11.24 7.43
CA LEU A 189 3.30 10.57 7.69
C LEU A 189 2.12 11.31 7.04
N ALA A 190 2.40 12.13 6.03
CA ALA A 190 1.37 12.65 5.17
C ALA A 190 0.80 11.52 4.29
N ASP A 191 -0.50 11.61 4.05
CA ASP A 191 -1.18 10.87 3.00
C ASP A 191 -0.67 11.39 1.64
N PRO A 192 -0.08 10.52 0.79
CA PRO A 192 0.47 10.95 -0.49
C PRO A 192 -0.60 11.42 -1.49
N PHE A 193 -1.90 11.20 -1.21
CA PHE A 193 -3.00 11.57 -2.11
C PHE A 193 -3.49 13.01 -1.91
N ASP A 194 -3.60 13.49 -0.67
CA ASP A 194 -4.04 14.88 -0.37
C ASP A 194 -2.95 15.74 0.29
N GLY A 195 -1.84 15.14 0.74
CA GLY A 195 -0.76 15.81 1.46
C GLY A 195 -1.10 16.17 2.91
N GLN A 196 -2.26 15.76 3.42
CA GLN A 196 -2.66 15.95 4.82
C GLN A 196 -2.07 14.84 5.69
N PRO A 197 -2.00 15.01 7.02
CA PRO A 197 -1.65 13.90 7.90
C PRO A 197 -2.59 12.70 7.69
N LEU A 198 -2.08 11.48 7.84
CA LEU A 198 -2.91 10.27 7.82
C LEU A 198 -4.11 10.39 8.77
N ARG A 199 -5.23 9.77 8.40
CA ARG A 199 -6.48 9.85 9.16
C ARG A 199 -6.48 8.80 10.26
N PHE A 200 -6.90 9.23 11.45
CA PHE A 200 -7.04 8.39 12.63
C PHE A 200 -8.50 8.37 13.04
N LYS A 201 -9.06 7.18 13.19
CA LYS A 201 -10.42 6.98 13.66
C LYS A 201 -10.39 5.96 14.78
N SER A 202 -10.53 6.45 16.01
CA SER A 202 -10.70 5.59 17.18
C SER A 202 -12.15 5.12 17.23
N GLU A 203 -12.34 3.81 17.24
CA GLU A 203 -13.59 3.15 17.57
C GLU A 203 -13.44 2.43 18.93
N GLU A 204 -14.53 1.98 19.55
CA GLU A 204 -14.53 1.47 20.93
C GLU A 204 -13.56 0.30 21.18
N THR A 205 -13.18 -0.45 20.14
CA THR A 205 -12.33 -1.65 20.25
C THR A 205 -11.21 -1.71 19.22
N ARG A 206 -11.08 -0.67 18.38
CA ARG A 206 -10.04 -0.64 17.33
C ARG A 206 -9.68 0.79 16.95
N LEU A 207 -8.42 0.99 16.61
CA LEU A 207 -7.93 2.21 15.99
C LEU A 207 -7.72 1.98 14.50
N LEU A 208 -8.37 2.76 13.67
CA LEU A 208 -8.20 2.73 12.23
C LEU A 208 -7.24 3.84 11.80
N ILE A 209 -6.24 3.47 11.01
CA ILE A 209 -5.25 4.38 10.44
C ILE A 209 -5.28 4.23 8.93
N TYR A 210 -5.62 5.30 8.20
CA TYR A 210 -5.86 5.21 6.76
C TYR A 210 -5.50 6.47 5.97
N SER A 211 -5.32 6.26 4.68
CA SER A 211 -5.23 7.22 3.60
C SER A 211 -6.51 7.15 2.77
N ILE A 212 -6.92 8.27 2.16
CA ILE A 212 -8.12 8.36 1.30
C ILE A 212 -7.97 7.61 -0.03
N GLY A 213 -6.74 7.22 -0.37
CA GLY A 213 -6.50 6.47 -1.58
C GLY A 213 -6.80 7.26 -2.86
N GLN A 214 -6.94 6.51 -3.96
CA GLN A 214 -6.89 7.05 -5.33
C GLN A 214 -8.12 7.86 -5.74
N ASN A 215 -9.28 7.61 -5.11
CA ASN A 215 -10.51 8.32 -5.43
C ASN A 215 -10.52 9.77 -4.91
N LEU A 216 -9.57 10.13 -4.02
CA LEU A 216 -9.47 11.45 -3.36
C LEU A 216 -10.71 11.80 -2.54
N VAL A 217 -11.51 10.81 -2.16
CA VAL A 217 -12.72 10.99 -1.37
C VAL A 217 -12.50 10.27 -0.05
N ASP A 218 -12.77 10.96 1.04
CA ASP A 218 -12.72 10.35 2.36
C ASP A 218 -13.98 9.50 2.56
N ASP A 219 -13.83 8.18 2.45
CA ASP A 219 -14.90 7.22 2.68
C ASP A 219 -14.99 6.78 4.15
N GLY A 220 -14.30 7.50 5.06
CA GLY A 220 -14.35 7.30 6.50
C GLY A 220 -13.62 6.05 6.99
N GLY A 221 -12.64 5.59 6.20
CA GLY A 221 -11.82 4.42 6.47
C GLY A 221 -12.42 3.12 5.91
N GLN A 222 -13.17 3.20 4.81
CA GLN A 222 -13.74 2.02 4.17
C GLN A 222 -12.67 1.30 3.32
N ILE A 223 -11.92 0.43 3.98
CA ILE A 223 -10.91 -0.44 3.34
C ILE A 223 -11.60 -1.61 2.57
N GLU A 224 -12.90 -1.81 2.78
CA GLU A 224 -13.73 -2.89 2.23
C GLU A 224 -14.80 -2.37 1.23
N SER A 225 -14.41 -1.90 0.03
CA SER A 225 -15.39 -1.56 -1.03
C SER A 225 -15.39 -2.56 -2.19
N GLU A 226 -16.52 -2.89 -2.81
CA GLU A 226 -16.56 -3.91 -3.88
C GLU A 226 -15.64 -3.61 -5.08
N LYS A 227 -15.25 -2.34 -5.27
CA LYS A 227 -14.34 -1.90 -6.33
C LYS A 227 -12.99 -1.48 -5.75
N PRO A 228 -11.89 -2.17 -6.09
CA PRO A 228 -10.56 -1.89 -5.51
C PRO A 228 -9.97 -0.49 -5.83
N THR A 229 -10.62 0.28 -6.70
CA THR A 229 -10.24 1.66 -7.05
C THR A 229 -10.89 2.71 -6.14
N ASP A 230 -11.99 2.35 -5.46
CA ASP A 230 -12.79 3.21 -4.59
C ASP A 230 -12.58 2.83 -3.10
N ARG A 231 -11.34 2.49 -2.71
CA ARG A 231 -11.03 2.08 -1.33
C ARG A 231 -10.03 3.03 -0.69
N ASP A 232 -10.31 3.38 0.55
CA ASP A 232 -9.31 3.88 1.47
C ASP A 232 -8.23 2.80 1.70
N LEU A 233 -7.01 3.23 2.02
CA LEU A 233 -5.87 2.35 2.24
C LEU A 233 -5.39 2.50 3.67
N GLY A 234 -5.42 1.42 4.45
CA GLY A 234 -5.07 1.52 5.87
C GLY A 234 -4.94 0.18 6.58
N TYR A 235 -4.76 0.29 7.89
CA TYR A 235 -4.72 -0.84 8.82
C TYR A 235 -5.59 -0.54 10.03
N ALA A 236 -6.24 -1.58 10.56
CA ALA A 236 -6.93 -1.54 11.84
C ALA A 236 -6.03 -2.17 12.92
N VAL A 237 -5.89 -1.48 14.05
CA VAL A 237 -5.18 -1.98 15.25
C VAL A 237 -6.23 -2.27 16.31
N GLU A 238 -6.42 -3.54 16.64
CA GLU A 238 -7.44 -3.97 17.59
C GLU A 238 -6.95 -3.88 19.05
N GLU A 239 -7.84 -3.46 19.92
CA GLU A 239 -7.68 -3.58 21.36
C GLU A 239 -8.01 -5.03 21.75
N ARG A 240 -6.97 -5.86 21.82
CA ARG A 240 -7.14 -7.28 22.18
C ARG A 240 -7.77 -7.37 23.57
N GLN A 241 -9.07 -7.71 23.66
CA GLN A 241 -9.69 -8.11 24.91
C GLN A 241 -8.89 -9.28 25.49
N GLY A 242 -8.50 -9.18 26.75
CA GLY A 242 -7.63 -10.13 27.41
C GLY A 242 -8.06 -11.57 27.14
N ASP A 243 -7.10 -12.37 26.65
CA ASP A 243 -7.23 -13.80 26.57
C ASP A 243 -7.44 -14.31 28.01
N SER A 244 -8.70 -14.55 28.34
CA SER A 244 -9.10 -15.19 29.59
C SER A 244 -9.00 -16.69 29.34
N GLY A 245 -7.81 -17.24 29.52
CA GLY A 245 -7.52 -18.66 29.36
C GLY A 245 -6.28 -19.09 30.12
#